data_AF-A0AAX0KTF1-F1
#
_entry.id   AF-A0AAX0KTF1-F1
#
_cell.length_a   1.000
_cell.length_b   1.000
_cell.length_c   1.000
_cell.angle_alpha   90.00
_cell.angle_beta   90.00
_cell.angle_gamma   90.00
#
_symmetry.space_group_name_H-M   'P 1'
#
loop_
_entity.id
_entity.type
_entity.pdbx_description
1 polymer ?
#
loop_
_entity_poly.entity_id
_entity_poly.type
_entity_poly.pdbx_seq_one_letter_code
_entity_poly.pdbx_strand_id
1 'polypeptide(L)'
;MKAIIFATAIPLLAWSLSVPALAETTSKEAAGSSCAKIADDDKRLDCFDAAFQSKPAKEAQKTDQDSALAKQTDDPSSVFYTPIKPEPRKNWLVNSETSKLDDSKIVRISTLSSEPMHDRFQAKDPAALVIRCESNTTNAYIVFGGLFMSSNSGHGVVAYRVDDQQPARVNMRESNNNMALGLWNGGSSIPFIKNLLGGSKLYVEATPFSEARVSMTFDISGIDDVIKPLRETCHW
;
A
#
# COMPACT_ATOMS: atom_id res chain seq x y z
N MET A 1 -4.64 22.54 -84.99
CA MET A 1 -6.03 22.08 -84.73
C MET A 1 -6.00 20.66 -84.18
N LYS A 2 -6.26 20.50 -82.88
CA LYS A 2 -6.69 19.23 -82.26
C LYS A 2 -7.45 19.61 -80.99
N ALA A 3 -8.74 19.33 -81.00
CA ALA A 3 -9.69 19.71 -79.97
C ALA A 3 -9.56 18.81 -78.73
N ILE A 4 -9.60 19.44 -77.56
CA ILE A 4 -9.60 18.80 -76.24
C ILE A 4 -11.07 18.74 -75.79
N ILE A 5 -11.60 17.53 -75.62
CA ILE A 5 -12.94 17.29 -75.08
C ILE A 5 -12.77 17.03 -73.57
N PHE A 6 -13.30 17.93 -72.74
CA PHE A 6 -13.41 17.75 -71.30
C PHE A 6 -14.69 16.97 -70.99
N ALA A 7 -14.54 15.76 -70.44
CA ALA A 7 -15.64 15.00 -69.85
C ALA A 7 -15.74 15.36 -68.36
N THR A 8 -16.81 16.07 -67.99
CA THR A 8 -17.15 16.42 -66.60
C THR A 8 -17.86 15.24 -65.94
N ALA A 9 -17.21 14.59 -64.98
CA ALA A 9 -17.85 13.66 -64.06
C ALA A 9 -18.33 14.43 -62.82
N ILE A 10 -19.65 14.42 -62.58
CA ILE A 10 -20.30 15.03 -61.43
C ILE A 10 -20.25 14.03 -60.26
N PRO A 11 -19.59 14.34 -59.13
CA PRO A 11 -19.67 13.48 -57.95
C PRO A 11 -20.94 13.81 -57.17
N LEU A 12 -21.82 12.81 -57.04
CA LEU A 12 -22.94 12.81 -56.10
C LEU A 12 -22.40 12.83 -54.67
N LEU A 13 -22.55 13.97 -53.99
CA LEU A 13 -22.34 14.11 -52.56
C LEU A 13 -23.37 13.27 -51.79
N ALA A 14 -22.92 12.18 -51.17
CA ALA A 14 -23.66 11.49 -50.11
C ALA A 14 -23.42 12.24 -48.79
N TRP A 15 -24.41 12.99 -48.32
CA TRP A 15 -24.43 13.57 -46.97
C TRP A 15 -24.67 12.47 -45.94
N SER A 16 -23.63 12.09 -45.21
CA SER A 16 -23.75 11.28 -44.00
C SER A 16 -24.30 12.16 -42.86
N LEU A 17 -25.54 11.92 -42.43
CA LEU A 17 -26.08 12.49 -41.21
C LEU A 17 -25.40 11.84 -40.00
N SER A 18 -24.56 12.60 -39.29
CA SER A 18 -24.05 12.23 -37.98
C SER A 18 -25.17 12.36 -36.95
N VAL A 19 -25.65 11.25 -36.43
CA VAL A 19 -26.57 11.22 -35.27
C VAL A 19 -25.75 11.51 -34.01
N PRO A 20 -26.09 12.53 -33.20
CA PRO A 20 -25.46 12.70 -31.90
C PRO A 20 -25.97 11.59 -30.98
N ALA A 21 -25.04 10.81 -30.42
CA ALA A 21 -25.34 9.90 -29.32
C ALA A 21 -25.72 10.74 -28.09
N LEU A 22 -27.02 10.80 -27.77
CA LEU A 22 -27.47 11.23 -26.46
C LEU A 22 -27.07 10.13 -25.47
N ALA A 23 -26.11 10.44 -24.60
CA ALA A 23 -25.84 9.61 -23.44
C ALA A 23 -27.06 9.70 -22.51
N GLU A 24 -27.84 8.62 -22.44
CA GLU A 24 -28.81 8.45 -21.36
C GLU A 24 -28.01 8.31 -20.06
N THR A 25 -27.94 9.39 -19.27
CA THR A 25 -27.49 9.30 -17.89
C THR A 25 -28.43 8.34 -17.19
N THR A 26 -27.93 7.15 -16.90
CA THR A 26 -28.67 6.13 -16.18
C THR A 26 -29.18 6.72 -14.86
N SER A 27 -30.46 6.52 -14.57
CA SER A 27 -31.21 7.18 -13.48
C SER A 27 -30.63 6.97 -12.07
N LYS A 28 -29.67 6.07 -11.89
CA LYS A 28 -29.03 5.74 -10.61
C LYS A 28 -27.93 6.72 -10.21
N GLU A 29 -27.16 7.27 -11.15
CA GLU A 29 -26.12 8.28 -10.83
C GLU A 29 -26.74 9.63 -10.46
N ALA A 30 -27.84 9.99 -11.13
CA ALA A 30 -28.62 11.19 -10.81
C ALA A 30 -29.22 11.13 -9.40
N ALA A 31 -29.73 9.95 -8.99
CA ALA A 31 -30.36 9.76 -7.68
C ALA A 31 -29.38 9.96 -6.51
N GLY A 32 -28.18 9.38 -6.59
CA GLY A 32 -27.15 9.53 -5.55
C GLY A 32 -26.64 10.97 -5.39
N SER A 33 -26.50 11.69 -6.50
CA SER A 33 -26.03 13.09 -6.48
C SER A 33 -26.99 14.04 -5.74
N SER A 34 -28.27 13.69 -5.65
CA SER A 34 -29.30 14.51 -4.98
C SER A 34 -29.20 14.44 -3.44
N CYS A 35 -28.77 13.29 -2.89
CA CYS A 35 -28.62 13.08 -1.45
C CYS A 35 -27.44 13.88 -0.86
N ALA A 36 -26.39 14.16 -1.65
CA ALA A 36 -25.21 14.90 -1.19
C ALA A 36 -25.49 16.34 -0.71
N LYS A 37 -26.66 16.89 -1.06
CA LYS A 37 -27.06 18.26 -0.67
C LYS A 37 -27.74 18.33 0.69
N ILE A 38 -27.99 17.20 1.36
CA ILE A 38 -28.63 17.15 2.68
C ILE A 38 -27.56 17.41 3.76
N ALA A 39 -27.81 18.40 4.62
CA ALA A 39 -26.87 18.83 5.66
C ALA A 39 -26.93 17.97 6.94
N ASP A 40 -28.08 17.35 7.22
CA ASP A 40 -28.30 16.45 8.35
C ASP A 40 -27.77 15.06 7.99
N ASP A 41 -26.81 14.56 8.76
CA ASP A 41 -26.05 13.37 8.41
C ASP A 41 -26.91 12.09 8.42
N ASP A 42 -27.83 11.96 9.38
CA ASP A 42 -28.71 10.79 9.49
C ASP A 42 -29.70 10.76 8.31
N LYS A 43 -30.31 11.91 7.98
CA LYS A 43 -31.22 12.01 6.82
C LYS A 43 -30.49 11.84 5.48
N ARG A 44 -29.24 12.28 5.40
CA ARG A 44 -28.41 12.09 4.22
C ARG A 44 -28.14 10.60 4.01
N LEU A 45 -27.84 9.87 5.08
CA LEU A 45 -27.58 8.44 5.04
C LEU A 45 -28.82 7.66 4.57
N ASP A 46 -29.97 7.92 5.17
CA ASP A 46 -31.24 7.29 4.78
C ASP A 46 -31.57 7.50 3.29
N CYS A 47 -31.26 8.69 2.75
CA CYS A 47 -31.44 9.01 1.34
C CYS A 47 -30.57 8.13 0.43
N PHE A 48 -29.30 7.92 0.80
CA PHE A 48 -28.40 7.07 0.03
C PHE A 48 -28.85 5.60 0.06
N ASP A 49 -29.23 5.09 1.24
CA ASP A 49 -29.68 3.71 1.40
C ASP A 49 -30.96 3.44 0.58
N ALA A 50 -31.89 4.41 0.55
CA ALA A 50 -33.09 4.35 -0.28
C ALA A 50 -32.78 4.44 -1.78
N ALA A 51 -31.85 5.30 -2.20
CA ALA A 51 -31.48 5.49 -3.60
C ALA A 51 -30.77 4.26 -4.20
N PHE A 52 -30.03 3.51 -3.38
CA PHE A 52 -29.21 2.38 -3.84
C PHE A 52 -29.73 1.00 -3.42
N GLN A 53 -30.87 0.92 -2.73
CA GLN A 53 -31.47 -0.33 -2.22
C GLN A 53 -30.44 -1.30 -1.64
N SER A 54 -29.56 -0.83 -0.76
CA SER A 54 -28.76 -1.74 0.07
C SER A 54 -29.69 -2.38 1.09
N LYS A 55 -30.29 -3.52 0.76
CA LYS A 55 -30.86 -4.39 1.78
C LYS A 55 -29.79 -4.60 2.86
N PRO A 56 -30.05 -4.34 4.15
CA PRO A 56 -29.12 -4.73 5.19
C PRO A 56 -28.92 -6.25 5.09
N ALA A 57 -27.66 -6.69 5.21
CA ALA A 57 -27.35 -8.11 5.33
C ALA A 57 -28.17 -8.66 6.49
N LYS A 58 -29.03 -9.65 6.21
CA LYS A 58 -29.92 -10.27 7.19
C LYS A 58 -29.14 -10.63 8.46
N GLU A 59 -29.61 -10.10 9.58
CA GLU A 59 -29.41 -10.68 10.90
C GLU A 59 -29.68 -12.18 10.83
N ALA A 60 -28.68 -12.97 11.21
CA ALA A 60 -28.85 -14.39 11.45
C ALA A 60 -29.80 -14.56 12.64
N GLN A 61 -30.95 -15.16 12.35
CA GLN A 61 -31.99 -15.52 13.30
C GLN A 61 -31.40 -16.35 14.45
N LYS A 62 -31.49 -15.85 15.68
CA LYS A 62 -31.46 -16.69 16.88
C LYS A 62 -32.89 -17.14 17.16
N THR A 63 -33.12 -18.44 17.12
CA THR A 63 -34.34 -19.08 17.59
C THR A 63 -34.26 -19.29 19.09
N ASP A 64 -35.25 -18.76 19.81
CA ASP A 64 -35.49 -19.01 21.22
C ASP A 64 -36.07 -20.41 21.44
N GLN A 65 -35.46 -21.18 22.34
CA GLN A 65 -36.12 -22.17 23.20
C GLN A 65 -35.11 -22.71 24.22
N ASP A 66 -35.13 -22.15 25.43
CA ASP A 66 -35.49 -22.89 26.65
C ASP A 66 -35.21 -22.03 27.89
N SER A 67 -36.30 -21.70 28.58
CA SER A 67 -36.30 -21.01 29.86
C SER A 67 -36.03 -22.00 31.00
N ALA A 68 -35.05 -21.72 31.85
CA ALA A 68 -35.09 -22.11 33.25
C ALA A 68 -34.25 -21.15 34.12
N LEU A 69 -34.97 -20.25 34.77
CA LEU A 69 -34.65 -19.39 35.89
C LEU A 69 -33.50 -19.84 36.83
N ALA A 70 -32.42 -19.05 36.91
CA ALA A 70 -31.70 -18.81 38.16
C ALA A 70 -30.84 -17.53 38.13
N LYS A 71 -31.37 -16.49 38.79
CA LYS A 71 -30.69 -15.53 39.69
C LYS A 71 -29.47 -14.72 39.21
N GLN A 72 -29.73 -13.42 39.12
CA GLN A 72 -28.85 -12.31 39.43
C GLN A 72 -27.76 -12.65 40.47
N THR A 73 -26.50 -12.60 40.03
CA THR A 73 -25.34 -12.35 40.87
C THR A 73 -24.36 -11.49 40.07
N ASP A 74 -24.14 -10.29 40.57
CA ASP A 74 -22.87 -9.58 40.63
C ASP A 74 -21.96 -9.66 39.38
N ASP A 75 -22.14 -8.59 38.61
CA ASP A 75 -21.46 -8.15 37.40
C ASP A 75 -19.91 -8.13 37.47
N PRO A 76 -19.20 -8.96 36.68
CA PRO A 76 -17.77 -8.79 36.42
C PRO A 76 -17.48 -7.93 35.18
N SER A 77 -18.39 -7.06 34.72
CA SER A 77 -18.17 -6.06 33.65
C SER A 77 -17.15 -4.97 34.03
N SER A 78 -16.33 -5.16 35.06
CA SER A 78 -15.25 -4.25 35.46
C SER A 78 -13.84 -4.77 35.19
N VAL A 79 -13.65 -5.91 34.51
CA VAL A 79 -12.34 -6.26 33.95
C VAL A 79 -12.27 -5.83 32.48
N PHE A 80 -12.01 -4.53 32.31
CA PHE A 80 -11.29 -3.91 31.19
C PHE A 80 -11.34 -4.64 29.84
N TYR A 81 -12.49 -4.63 29.15
CA TYR A 81 -12.45 -4.74 27.69
C TYR A 81 -12.19 -3.35 27.12
N THR A 82 -10.93 -2.93 27.12
CA THR A 82 -10.50 -1.86 26.19
C THR A 82 -10.83 -2.33 24.79
N PRO A 83 -11.66 -1.61 24.02
CA PRO A 83 -11.75 -1.87 22.59
C PRO A 83 -10.36 -1.58 22.03
N ILE A 84 -9.62 -2.61 21.63
CA ILE A 84 -8.48 -2.39 20.76
C ILE A 84 -9.10 -1.78 19.50
N LYS A 85 -8.83 -0.49 19.29
CA LYS A 85 -9.09 0.18 18.02
C LYS A 85 -7.81 0.02 17.20
N PRO A 86 -7.62 -1.06 16.40
CA PRO A 86 -6.48 -1.06 15.50
C PRO A 86 -6.86 -0.15 14.33
N GLU A 87 -6.35 1.08 14.25
CA GLU A 87 -6.12 1.76 12.97
C GLU A 87 -5.19 2.98 13.17
N PRO A 88 -4.18 3.22 12.29
CA PRO A 88 -4.10 2.74 10.92
C PRO A 88 -2.91 1.79 10.69
N ARG A 89 -3.18 0.51 10.40
CA ARG A 89 -2.18 -0.39 9.78
C ARG A 89 -2.11 -0.17 8.26
N LYS A 90 -2.46 1.03 7.79
CA LYS A 90 -2.77 1.26 6.37
C LYS A 90 -1.52 1.29 5.49
N ASN A 91 -0.34 1.56 6.06
CA ASN A 91 0.95 1.66 5.36
C ASN A 91 1.84 0.41 5.47
N TRP A 92 1.61 -0.47 6.46
CA TRP A 92 2.44 -1.65 6.70
C TRP A 92 1.72 -2.94 6.30
N LEU A 93 2.38 -3.71 5.43
CA LEU A 93 2.01 -5.09 5.15
C LEU A 93 2.79 -6.01 6.07
N VAL A 94 2.08 -6.86 6.81
CA VAL A 94 2.67 -7.90 7.66
C VAL A 94 2.27 -9.25 7.08
N ASN A 95 3.27 -10.04 6.68
CA ASN A 95 3.08 -11.40 6.18
C ASN A 95 3.87 -12.39 7.05
N SER A 96 3.27 -13.54 7.32
CA SER A 96 3.93 -14.66 7.97
C SER A 96 3.71 -15.91 7.14
N GLU A 97 4.78 -16.65 6.92
CA GLU A 97 4.76 -17.90 6.17
C GLU A 97 5.62 -18.95 6.88
N THR A 98 5.42 -20.22 6.55
CA THR A 98 6.26 -21.31 7.02
C THR A 98 7.14 -21.77 5.87
N SER A 99 8.46 -21.75 6.10
CA SER A 99 9.46 -22.25 5.16
C SER A 99 9.15 -23.69 4.78
N LYS A 100 9.18 -23.99 3.48
CA LYS A 100 9.02 -25.37 2.97
C LYS A 100 10.31 -26.18 3.07
N LEU A 101 11.43 -25.55 3.42
CA LEU A 101 12.74 -26.18 3.48
C LEU A 101 13.05 -26.77 4.86
N ASP A 102 12.68 -26.05 5.92
CA ASP A 102 13.10 -26.35 7.30
C ASP A 102 11.97 -26.11 8.34
N ASP A 103 10.73 -25.89 7.88
CA ASP A 103 9.55 -25.58 8.71
C ASP A 103 9.71 -24.34 9.62
N SER A 104 10.76 -23.55 9.42
CA SER A 104 10.98 -22.32 10.18
C SER A 104 9.93 -21.26 9.82
N LYS A 105 9.50 -20.49 10.82
CA LYS A 105 8.59 -19.36 10.62
C LYS A 105 9.35 -18.20 9.98
N ILE A 106 8.81 -17.69 8.88
CA ILE A 106 9.29 -16.50 8.18
C ILE A 106 8.29 -15.38 8.46
N VAL A 107 8.79 -14.24 8.93
CA VAL A 107 7.97 -13.04 9.13
C VAL A 107 8.55 -11.91 8.32
N ARG A 108 7.71 -11.22 7.56
CA ARG A 108 8.09 -10.10 6.70
C ARG A 108 7.14 -8.93 6.97
N ILE A 109 7.72 -7.78 7.26
CA ILE A 109 7.00 -6.51 7.27
C ILE A 109 7.53 -5.62 6.16
N SER A 110 6.63 -4.88 5.51
CA SER A 110 7.04 -3.97 4.44
C SER A 110 6.11 -2.78 4.31
N THR A 111 6.67 -1.66 3.86
CA THR A 111 5.93 -0.47 3.46
C THR A 111 6.44 0.06 2.13
N LEU A 112 5.58 0.71 1.36
CA LEU A 112 5.91 1.31 0.07
C LEU A 112 6.34 2.76 0.24
N SER A 113 7.16 3.27 -0.67
CA SER A 113 7.50 4.69 -0.70
C SER A 113 6.25 5.52 -1.00
N SER A 114 6.15 6.68 -0.34
CA SER A 114 5.01 7.61 -0.48
C SER A 114 4.91 8.19 -1.90
N GLU A 115 6.03 8.28 -2.60
CA GLU A 115 6.12 8.73 -3.99
C GLU A 115 6.93 7.72 -4.82
N PRO A 116 6.59 7.55 -6.11
CA PRO A 116 7.39 6.74 -7.02
C PRO A 116 8.77 7.37 -7.22
N MET A 117 9.78 6.52 -7.40
CA MET A 117 11.13 6.99 -7.69
C MET A 117 11.16 7.58 -9.10
N HIS A 118 11.74 8.76 -9.25
CA HIS A 118 11.91 9.37 -10.56
C HIS A 118 13.15 8.77 -11.24
N ASP A 119 12.97 7.73 -12.05
CA ASP A 119 14.05 7.14 -12.85
C ASP A 119 14.11 7.70 -14.28
N ARG A 120 15.14 7.31 -15.04
CA ARG A 120 15.33 7.73 -16.44
C ARG A 120 14.25 7.24 -17.40
N PHE A 121 13.47 6.22 -17.02
CA PHE A 121 12.44 5.60 -17.84
C PHE A 121 11.02 5.99 -17.40
N GLN A 122 10.89 6.87 -16.39
CA GLN A 122 9.63 7.22 -15.72
C GLN A 122 8.89 5.98 -15.19
N ALA A 123 9.61 4.93 -14.80
CA ALA A 123 9.01 3.80 -14.09
C ALA A 123 8.37 4.31 -12.81
N LYS A 124 7.12 3.92 -12.58
CA LYS A 124 6.29 4.41 -11.47
C LYS A 124 6.25 3.42 -10.31
N ASP A 125 7.09 2.40 -10.33
CA ASP A 125 7.05 1.38 -9.30
C ASP A 125 7.60 1.99 -8.00
N PRO A 126 6.81 1.94 -6.91
CA PRO A 126 7.27 2.44 -5.63
C PRO A 126 8.43 1.58 -5.12
N ALA A 127 9.35 2.20 -4.39
CA ALA A 127 10.32 1.44 -3.61
C ALA A 127 9.60 0.74 -2.45
N ALA A 128 10.18 -0.34 -1.94
CA ALA A 128 9.66 -1.01 -0.75
C ALA A 128 10.75 -1.14 0.31
N LEU A 129 10.50 -0.62 1.51
CA LEU A 129 11.29 -0.95 2.68
C LEU A 129 10.78 -2.29 3.22
N VAL A 130 11.69 -3.25 3.39
CA VAL A 130 11.35 -4.59 3.86
C VAL A 130 12.24 -4.99 5.02
N ILE A 131 11.62 -5.49 6.08
CA ILE A 131 12.29 -6.12 7.21
C ILE A 131 11.79 -7.56 7.29
N ARG A 132 12.71 -8.53 7.27
CA ARG A 132 12.39 -9.95 7.21
C ARG A 132 13.18 -10.73 8.25
N CYS A 133 12.49 -11.56 9.02
CA CYS A 133 13.08 -12.64 9.79
C CYS A 133 12.91 -13.95 9.01
N GLU A 134 14.01 -14.62 8.71
CA GLU A 134 14.05 -15.90 8.01
C GLU A 134 15.25 -16.70 8.51
N SER A 135 15.06 -18.00 8.77
CA SER A 135 16.11 -18.88 9.34
C SER A 135 16.82 -18.25 10.54
N ASN A 136 16.04 -17.70 11.48
CA ASN A 136 16.50 -17.00 12.68
C ASN A 136 17.45 -15.80 12.42
N THR A 137 17.41 -15.23 11.22
CA THR A 137 18.22 -14.07 10.83
C THR A 137 17.33 -12.91 10.42
N THR A 138 17.53 -11.76 11.05
CA THR A 138 16.85 -10.51 10.67
C THR A 138 17.64 -9.78 9.60
N ASN A 139 16.95 -9.46 8.50
CA ASN A 139 17.44 -8.71 7.36
C ASN A 139 16.61 -7.43 7.19
N ALA A 140 17.24 -6.34 6.79
CA ALA A 140 16.58 -5.08 6.43
C ALA A 140 17.09 -4.62 5.06
N TYR A 141 16.19 -4.39 4.11
CA TYR A 141 16.57 -4.05 2.74
C TYR A 141 15.53 -3.19 2.06
N ILE A 142 15.95 -2.52 1.00
CA ILE A 142 15.10 -1.65 0.18
C ILE A 142 15.08 -2.23 -1.23
N VAL A 143 13.88 -2.50 -1.74
CA VAL A 143 13.65 -2.89 -3.13
C VAL A 143 13.41 -1.62 -3.95
N PHE A 144 14.15 -1.43 -5.02
CA PHE A 144 14.16 -0.19 -5.80
C PHE A 144 13.35 -0.34 -7.10
N GLY A 145 12.10 -0.82 -7.04
CA GLY A 145 11.09 -0.69 -8.11
C GLY A 145 11.58 -0.72 -9.58
N GLY A 146 12.39 -1.72 -9.96
CA GLY A 146 12.91 -1.83 -11.34
C GLY A 146 14.36 -1.37 -11.56
N LEU A 147 14.94 -0.63 -10.62
CA LEU A 147 16.32 -0.13 -10.71
C LEU A 147 17.35 -1.20 -10.38
N PHE A 148 18.40 -1.23 -11.21
CA PHE A 148 19.53 -2.12 -11.02
C PHE A 148 20.51 -1.53 -10.00
N MET A 149 20.69 -2.20 -8.88
CA MET A 149 21.55 -1.79 -7.77
C MET A 149 22.88 -2.54 -7.76
N SER A 150 23.92 -1.89 -7.25
CA SER A 150 25.24 -2.48 -7.04
C SER A 150 25.90 -1.86 -5.82
N SER A 151 26.64 -2.64 -5.03
CA SER A 151 27.48 -2.11 -3.94
C SER A 151 28.92 -1.81 -4.36
N ASN A 152 29.29 -2.12 -5.61
CA ASN A 152 30.63 -1.86 -6.13
C ASN A 152 30.94 -0.36 -6.14
N SER A 153 32.23 0.00 -6.06
CA SER A 153 32.69 1.39 -6.15
C SER A 153 31.98 2.38 -5.21
N GLY A 154 31.48 1.91 -4.06
CA GLY A 154 30.78 2.72 -3.06
C GLY A 154 29.29 2.96 -3.34
N HIS A 155 28.72 2.38 -4.40
CA HIS A 155 27.29 2.50 -4.74
C HIS A 155 26.35 1.81 -3.72
N GLY A 156 26.91 1.03 -2.79
CA GLY A 156 26.18 0.41 -1.68
C GLY A 156 25.96 1.34 -0.49
N VAL A 157 26.57 2.53 -0.50
CA VAL A 157 26.39 3.52 0.57
C VAL A 157 25.03 4.20 0.41
N VAL A 158 24.12 3.89 1.32
CA VAL A 158 22.79 4.48 1.42
C VAL A 158 22.84 5.60 2.45
N ALA A 159 22.42 6.80 2.07
CA ALA A 159 22.20 7.90 3.00
C ALA A 159 20.75 7.88 3.45
N TYR A 160 20.51 8.09 4.75
CA TYR A 160 19.15 8.08 5.28
C TYR A 160 18.97 9.10 6.41
N ARG A 161 17.74 9.48 6.65
CA ARG A 161 17.34 10.36 7.75
C ARG A 161 15.98 9.92 8.29
N VAL A 162 15.90 9.76 9.60
CA VAL A 162 14.64 9.51 10.31
C VAL A 162 14.14 10.84 10.83
N ASP A 163 12.94 11.24 10.42
CA ASP A 163 12.29 12.51 10.78
C ASP A 163 13.27 13.70 10.66
N ASP A 164 13.49 14.42 11.76
CA ASP A 164 14.36 15.58 11.84
C ASP A 164 15.76 15.29 12.39
N GLN A 165 16.11 14.01 12.59
CA GLN A 165 17.43 13.60 13.06
C GLN A 165 18.55 13.99 12.07
N GLN A 166 19.81 13.91 12.51
CA GLN A 166 20.92 14.11 11.59
C GLN A 166 20.98 13.00 10.54
N PRO A 167 21.29 13.31 9.27
CA PRO A 167 21.49 12.29 8.25
C PRO A 167 22.62 11.33 8.63
N ALA A 168 22.36 10.04 8.43
CA ALA A 168 23.32 8.97 8.64
C ALA A 168 23.60 8.24 7.32
N ARG A 169 24.64 7.39 7.34
CA ARG A 169 24.99 6.53 6.20
C ARG A 169 25.12 5.09 6.67
N VAL A 170 24.69 4.18 5.81
CA VAL A 170 24.83 2.75 6.03
C VAL A 170 25.32 2.09 4.76
N ASN A 171 26.28 1.17 4.90
CA ASN A 171 26.77 0.40 3.77
C ASN A 171 25.90 -0.86 3.62
N MET A 172 25.23 -0.97 2.48
CA MET A 172 24.35 -2.07 2.12
C MET A 172 24.91 -2.82 0.90
N ARG A 173 24.54 -4.08 0.78
CA ARG A 173 24.94 -4.94 -0.35
C ARG A 173 23.77 -5.22 -1.27
N GLU A 174 24.03 -5.34 -2.57
CA GLU A 174 23.03 -5.74 -3.55
C GLU A 174 22.44 -7.12 -3.23
N SER A 175 21.17 -7.31 -3.57
CA SER A 175 20.55 -8.63 -3.61
C SER A 175 21.10 -9.46 -4.77
N ASN A 176 20.87 -10.78 -4.73
CA ASN A 176 21.30 -11.72 -5.77
C ASN A 176 20.75 -11.40 -7.18
N ASN A 177 19.62 -10.71 -7.26
CA ASN A 177 19.00 -10.25 -8.50
C ASN A 177 19.21 -8.75 -8.78
N ASN A 178 20.05 -8.07 -7.99
CA ASN A 178 20.37 -6.66 -8.12
C ASN A 178 19.19 -5.68 -7.99
N MET A 179 18.02 -6.12 -7.50
CA MET A 179 16.84 -5.25 -7.36
C MET A 179 16.73 -4.56 -5.99
N ALA A 180 17.64 -4.87 -5.07
CA ALA A 180 17.62 -4.34 -3.72
C ALA A 180 19.02 -4.01 -3.21
N LEU A 181 19.10 -3.09 -2.25
CA LEU A 181 20.25 -2.95 -1.34
C LEU A 181 19.80 -3.34 0.06
N GLY A 182 20.60 -4.15 0.75
CA GLY A 182 20.24 -4.69 2.04
C GLY A 182 21.38 -4.91 3.03
N LEU A 183 20.96 -5.02 4.28
CA LEU A 183 21.68 -5.58 5.40
C LEU A 183 21.20 -7.03 5.55
N TRP A 184 22.11 -7.98 5.33
CA TRP A 184 21.80 -9.40 5.19
C TRP A 184 22.18 -10.25 6.42
N ASN A 185 22.38 -9.59 7.56
CA ASN A 185 22.63 -10.26 8.84
C ASN A 185 22.05 -9.46 10.00
N GLY A 186 21.77 -10.15 11.12
CA GLY A 186 21.19 -9.52 12.30
C GLY A 186 22.10 -8.46 12.95
N GLY A 187 23.42 -8.66 12.91
CA GLY A 187 24.39 -7.76 13.54
C GLY A 187 24.37 -6.33 12.97
N SER A 188 24.12 -6.17 11.67
CA SER A 188 23.94 -4.86 11.04
C SER A 188 22.47 -4.44 10.91
N SER A 189 21.57 -5.38 10.63
CA SER A 189 20.15 -5.07 10.43
C SER A 189 19.47 -4.59 11.71
N ILE A 190 19.71 -5.26 12.84
CA ILE A 190 19.03 -4.96 14.10
C ILE A 190 19.35 -3.54 14.59
N PRO A 191 20.62 -3.07 14.63
CA PRO A 191 20.92 -1.68 14.97
C PRO A 191 20.28 -0.68 14.01
N PHE A 192 20.30 -0.94 12.70
CA PHE A 192 19.64 -0.10 11.72
C PHE A 192 18.14 0.02 11.99
N ILE A 193 17.46 -1.11 12.20
CA ILE A 193 16.02 -1.14 12.49
C ILE A 193 15.70 -0.44 13.81
N LYS A 194 16.53 -0.63 14.86
CA LYS A 194 16.36 0.06 16.14
C LYS A 194 16.40 1.58 16.00
N ASN A 195 17.19 2.11 15.06
CA ASN A 195 17.22 3.54 14.77
C ASN A 195 15.94 4.04 14.06
N LEU A 196 15.12 3.15 13.50
CA LEU A 196 13.83 3.50 12.88
C LEU A 196 12.69 3.51 13.91
N LEU A 197 12.84 2.83 15.04
CA LEU A 197 11.80 2.74 16.07
C LEU A 197 11.47 4.12 16.65
N GLY A 198 10.19 4.37 16.91
CA GLY A 198 9.67 5.67 17.32
C GLY A 198 9.64 6.73 16.20
N GLY A 199 10.15 6.43 15.01
CA GLY A 199 10.15 7.34 13.88
C GLY A 199 8.82 7.33 13.12
N SER A 200 8.52 8.42 12.40
CA SER A 200 7.33 8.51 11.53
C SER A 200 7.69 8.51 10.04
N LYS A 201 8.86 9.05 9.68
CA LYS A 201 9.28 9.23 8.29
C LYS A 201 10.73 8.80 8.12
N LEU A 202 10.99 8.00 7.10
CA LEU A 202 12.33 7.62 6.67
C LEU A 202 12.59 8.17 5.26
N TYR A 203 13.50 9.14 5.16
CA TYR A 203 14.04 9.59 3.88
C TYR A 203 15.30 8.79 3.53
N VAL A 204 15.42 8.38 2.27
CA VAL A 204 16.54 7.57 1.78
C VAL A 204 17.04 8.11 0.44
N GLU A 205 18.36 8.14 0.28
CA GLU A 205 19.04 8.34 -0.99
C GLU A 205 19.97 7.17 -1.32
N ALA A 206 19.93 6.72 -2.57
CA ALA A 206 20.81 5.70 -3.11
C ALA A 206 21.16 5.98 -4.57
N THR A 207 22.23 5.38 -5.08
CA THR A 207 22.67 5.56 -6.47
C THR A 207 22.63 4.20 -7.19
N PRO A 208 21.64 3.98 -8.08
CA PRO A 208 21.59 2.79 -8.92
C PRO A 208 22.78 2.75 -9.88
N PHE A 209 23.05 1.56 -10.42
CA PHE A 209 24.16 1.36 -11.35
C PHE A 209 23.92 2.11 -12.66
N SER A 210 24.88 2.92 -13.08
CA SER A 210 24.81 3.74 -14.31
C SER A 210 23.62 4.71 -14.36
N GLU A 211 23.08 5.11 -13.21
CA GLU A 211 22.00 6.10 -13.11
C GLU A 211 22.34 7.22 -12.13
N ALA A 212 21.54 8.30 -12.16
CA ALA A 212 21.63 9.36 -11.18
C ALA A 212 21.16 8.88 -9.79
N ARG A 213 21.58 9.60 -8.75
CA ARG A 213 21.07 9.36 -7.39
C ARG A 213 19.56 9.56 -7.36
N VAL A 214 18.87 8.60 -6.75
CA VAL A 214 17.43 8.65 -6.50
C VAL A 214 17.17 8.85 -5.01
N SER A 215 16.02 9.45 -4.72
CA SER A 215 15.54 9.67 -3.36
C SER A 215 14.13 9.11 -3.20
N MET A 216 13.80 8.66 -2.00
CA MET A 216 12.47 8.17 -1.65
C MET A 216 12.17 8.43 -0.18
N THR A 217 10.89 8.47 0.14
CA THR A 217 10.40 8.63 1.51
C THR A 217 9.45 7.51 1.84
N PHE A 218 9.59 6.93 3.03
CA PHE A 218 8.69 5.93 3.59
C PHE A 218 7.99 6.51 4.82
N ASP A 219 6.69 6.24 4.94
CA ASP A 219 5.97 6.39 6.19
C ASP A 219 6.25 5.16 7.06
N ILE A 220 7.07 5.34 8.10
CA ILE A 220 7.44 4.28 9.04
C ILE A 220 6.65 4.37 10.35
N SER A 221 5.63 5.22 10.42
CA SER A 221 4.76 5.34 11.59
C SER A 221 4.20 3.97 12.00
N GLY A 222 4.16 3.69 13.30
CA GLY A 222 3.65 2.43 13.84
C GLY A 222 4.62 1.24 13.73
N ILE A 223 5.88 1.46 13.33
CA ILE A 223 6.90 0.40 13.22
C ILE A 223 7.08 -0.37 14.54
N ASP A 224 6.98 0.30 15.68
CA ASP A 224 7.12 -0.27 17.03
C ASP A 224 6.13 -1.41 17.31
N ASP A 225 4.93 -1.32 16.73
CA ASP A 225 3.88 -2.30 16.91
C ASP A 225 3.97 -3.43 15.88
N VAL A 226 4.15 -3.09 14.60
CA VAL A 226 4.12 -4.08 13.51
C VAL A 226 5.34 -5.01 13.53
N ILE A 227 6.45 -4.59 14.13
CA ILE A 227 7.67 -5.39 14.17
C ILE A 227 7.68 -6.47 15.27
N LYS A 228 6.77 -6.41 16.25
CA LYS A 228 6.69 -7.36 17.37
C LYS A 228 6.75 -8.84 16.94
N PRO A 229 5.92 -9.35 16.01
CA PRO A 229 5.99 -10.76 15.60
C PRO A 229 7.31 -11.14 14.94
N LEU A 230 7.98 -10.19 14.27
CA LEU A 230 9.29 -10.40 13.67
C LEU A 230 10.38 -10.56 14.73
N ARG A 231 10.35 -9.68 15.75
CA ARG A 231 11.25 -9.70 16.90
C ARG A 231 11.11 -10.97 17.73
N GLU A 232 9.89 -11.43 17.96
CA GLU A 232 9.61 -12.70 18.62
C GLU A 232 10.22 -13.88 17.85
N THR A 233 10.07 -13.88 16.52
CA THR A 233 10.54 -14.97 15.65
C THR A 233 12.06 -15.03 15.52
N CYS A 234 12.75 -13.88 15.55
CA CYS A 234 14.21 -13.79 15.47
C CYS A 234 14.89 -13.51 16.83
N HIS A 235 14.13 -13.50 17.92
CA HIS A 235 14.61 -13.41 19.30
C HIS A 235 15.44 -12.16 19.67
N TRP A 236 14.96 -10.95 19.37
CA TRP A 236 15.67 -9.69 19.71
C TRP A 236 14.79 -8.48 20.07
#